data_AF-A0A1J4JBF5-F1
#
_entry.id   AF-A0A1J4JBF5-F1
#
_cell.length_a   1.000
_cell.length_b   1.000
_cell.length_c   1.000
_cell.angle_alpha   90.00
_cell.angle_beta   90.00
_cell.angle_gamma   90.00
#
_symmetry.space_group_name_H-M   'P 1'
#
loop_
_entity.id
_entity.type
_entity.pdbx_description
1 polymer ?
#
loop_
_entity_poly.entity_id
_entity_poly.type
_entity_poly.pdbx_seq_one_letter_code
_entity_poly.pdbx_strand_id
1 'polypeptide(L)'
;MSEEEEGDYYEDSKSALPHDQQLASDIFMRENVDGILDRGIGTFHAIEKFRRMNLGIPSMCTPHDLMFLISDVSSEGDFIEETFITFFCECLKLIRDAFQSRQEEEDFEQFALTKEFIQDRLSDLQPVEGEVFHFTFTSFCVMRAEITEISELANFDALLNISLKSNLISDISPLCKIPHLKNLVLTENKIKEIKDLNFPCLENLVLSQNQINCVVSIKAPKLKSLDLSQNRVFFMAPSAFYECKSLEKLNLSNNQINDIKESTFSGLTKLKALNISSNNLKFISYCMHKDLISVTDIDLSDNPLVSVQGLENLKSLNVCDLHKTLIEQPTELSPLSDLENFQYLYMYESPVCELEEFRPEAIHLLQHLEEIDEQPISFQERQDVEAYFRERCEMEANELFGGGQFGEEEEDEFQFTGINEGHEEIYNQDADDVVIGVG
;
A
#
# COMPACT_ATOMS: atom_id res chain seq x y z
N MET A 1 -16.76 -72.63 30.45
CA MET A 1 -17.11 -72.96 29.06
C MET A 1 -17.86 -71.76 28.54
N SER A 2 -17.35 -70.93 27.66
CA SER A 2 -16.11 -70.87 26.88
C SER A 2 -16.34 -69.61 26.01
N GLU A 3 -15.35 -68.72 25.93
CA GLU A 3 -14.73 -68.22 24.68
C GLU A 3 -15.66 -67.28 23.86
N GLU A 4 -15.35 -65.99 23.78
CA GLU A 4 -14.37 -65.35 22.86
C GLU A 4 -14.81 -65.38 21.38
N GLU A 5 -14.81 -64.18 20.79
CA GLU A 5 -14.49 -63.81 19.39
C GLU A 5 -14.77 -62.27 19.34
N GLU A 6 -13.79 -61.35 19.46
CA GLU A 6 -12.70 -61.02 18.50
C GLU A 6 -13.16 -61.31 17.07
N GLY A 7 -13.47 -60.33 16.21
CA GLY A 7 -12.69 -59.16 15.81
C GLY A 7 -12.45 -59.31 14.31
N ASP A 8 -12.78 -58.31 13.49
CA ASP A 8 -12.08 -58.02 12.22
C ASP A 8 -12.60 -56.70 11.62
N TYR A 9 -11.76 -55.68 11.78
CA TYR A 9 -11.62 -54.57 10.85
C TYR A 9 -11.01 -55.14 9.57
N TYR A 10 -11.62 -54.97 8.39
CA TYR A 10 -10.92 -54.70 7.12
C TYR A 10 -11.91 -54.22 6.04
N GLU A 11 -11.68 -52.98 5.60
CA GLU A 11 -11.82 -52.45 4.24
C GLU A 11 -13.17 -52.51 3.50
N ASP A 12 -13.93 -51.41 3.58
CA ASP A 12 -14.91 -51.07 2.55
C ASP A 12 -14.22 -50.36 1.37
N SER A 13 -14.18 -51.10 0.26
CA SER A 13 -13.72 -50.66 -1.05
C SER A 13 -14.66 -49.60 -1.67
N LYS A 14 -14.06 -48.49 -2.10
CA LYS A 14 -14.31 -47.76 -3.38
C LYS A 14 -15.69 -47.98 -4.03
N SER A 15 -16.64 -47.06 -3.82
CA SER A 15 -17.76 -46.87 -4.76
C SER A 15 -17.73 -45.46 -5.35
N ALA A 16 -17.62 -45.38 -6.69
CA ALA A 16 -17.68 -44.14 -7.45
C ALA A 16 -19.14 -43.66 -7.59
N LEU A 17 -19.37 -42.34 -7.70
CA LEU A 17 -20.72 -41.79 -7.80
C LEU A 17 -21.39 -42.18 -9.14
N PRO A 18 -22.71 -42.49 -9.16
CA PRO A 18 -23.42 -42.94 -10.37
C PRO A 18 -23.34 -41.97 -11.55
N HIS A 19 -23.26 -40.67 -11.28
CA HIS A 19 -23.12 -39.61 -12.29
C HIS A 19 -21.76 -39.65 -13.00
N ASP A 20 -20.69 -40.02 -12.31
CA ASP A 20 -19.34 -40.08 -12.88
C ASP A 20 -19.16 -41.30 -13.79
N GLN A 21 -19.80 -42.42 -13.43
CA GLN A 21 -19.84 -43.62 -14.27
C GLN A 21 -20.57 -43.35 -15.59
N GLN A 22 -21.69 -42.62 -15.54
CA GLN A 22 -22.46 -42.27 -16.73
C GLN A 22 -21.71 -41.26 -17.63
N LEU A 23 -21.03 -40.28 -17.04
CA LEU A 23 -20.16 -39.35 -17.78
C LEU A 23 -18.99 -40.07 -18.45
N ALA A 24 -18.37 -41.04 -17.77
CA ALA A 24 -17.28 -41.85 -18.31
C ALA A 24 -17.75 -42.71 -19.50
N SER A 25 -18.93 -43.34 -19.40
CA SER A 25 -19.54 -44.12 -20.51
C SER A 25 -19.90 -43.22 -21.70
N ASP A 26 -20.48 -42.04 -21.46
CA ASP A 26 -20.78 -41.07 -22.53
C ASP A 26 -19.53 -40.59 -23.28
N ILE A 27 -18.40 -40.46 -22.56
CA ILE A 27 -17.11 -40.10 -23.16
C ILE A 27 -16.55 -41.24 -23.99
N PHE A 28 -16.61 -42.46 -23.48
CA PHE A 28 -16.17 -43.66 -24.18
C PHE A 28 -16.95 -43.88 -25.49
N MET A 29 -18.26 -43.61 -25.47
CA MET A 29 -19.14 -43.83 -26.63
C MET A 29 -19.12 -42.71 -27.69
N ARG A 30 -18.75 -41.47 -27.33
CA ARG A 30 -18.74 -40.33 -28.27
C ARG A 30 -17.43 -40.18 -29.05
N GLU A 31 -16.31 -40.60 -28.49
CA GLU A 31 -15.00 -40.42 -29.09
C GLU A 31 -14.46 -41.77 -29.57
N ASN A 32 -14.59 -42.02 -30.87
CA ASN A 32 -14.20 -43.25 -31.54
C ASN A 32 -12.80 -43.71 -31.11
N VAL A 33 -12.73 -44.84 -30.43
CA VAL A 33 -11.76 -45.21 -29.37
C VAL A 33 -10.34 -45.53 -29.88
N ASP A 34 -10.04 -45.39 -31.17
CA ASP A 34 -8.70 -45.75 -31.69
C ASP A 34 -7.58 -44.80 -31.23
N GLY A 35 -7.90 -43.54 -30.86
CA GLY A 35 -6.90 -42.55 -30.43
C GLY A 35 -6.57 -42.59 -28.92
N ILE A 36 -7.46 -43.15 -28.10
CA ILE A 36 -7.31 -43.19 -26.63
C ILE A 36 -6.55 -44.46 -26.19
N LEU A 37 -6.52 -45.49 -27.02
CA LEU A 37 -5.88 -46.78 -26.70
C LEU A 37 -4.35 -46.78 -26.81
N ASP A 38 -3.74 -45.75 -27.37
CA ASP A 38 -2.28 -45.61 -27.34
C ASP A 38 -1.87 -45.03 -25.99
N ARG A 39 -1.37 -45.89 -25.09
CA ARG A 39 -1.20 -45.66 -23.64
C ARG A 39 -0.54 -44.33 -23.24
N GLY A 40 0.23 -43.70 -24.13
CA GLY A 40 0.83 -42.37 -23.90
C GLY A 40 -0.04 -41.19 -24.32
N ILE A 41 -0.87 -41.34 -25.37
CA ILE A 41 -1.68 -40.25 -25.95
C ILE A 41 -3.06 -40.17 -25.27
N GLY A 42 -3.62 -41.32 -24.90
CA GLY A 42 -4.92 -41.41 -24.22
C GLY A 42 -4.91 -40.76 -22.83
N THR A 43 -3.88 -41.04 -22.04
CA THR A 43 -3.70 -40.44 -20.70
C THR A 43 -3.57 -38.92 -20.78
N PHE A 44 -2.82 -38.42 -21.76
CA PHE A 44 -2.67 -36.98 -21.98
C PHE A 44 -3.99 -36.30 -22.38
N HIS A 45 -4.76 -36.92 -23.28
CA HIS A 45 -6.10 -36.42 -23.66
C HIS A 45 -7.09 -36.46 -22.49
N ALA A 46 -7.06 -37.52 -21.67
CA ALA A 46 -7.88 -37.61 -20.47
C ALA A 46 -7.54 -36.48 -19.48
N ILE A 47 -6.26 -36.17 -19.27
CA ILE A 47 -5.80 -35.06 -18.41
C ILE A 47 -6.25 -33.69 -18.94
N GLU A 48 -6.10 -33.44 -20.23
CA GLU A 48 -6.57 -32.17 -20.86
C GLU A 48 -8.08 -32.01 -20.68
N LYS A 49 -8.83 -33.11 -20.76
CA LYS A 49 -10.29 -33.12 -20.55
C LYS A 49 -10.65 -32.91 -19.08
N PHE A 50 -9.95 -33.52 -18.13
CA PHE A 50 -10.13 -33.25 -16.70
C PHE A 50 -9.92 -31.78 -16.36
N ARG A 51 -8.93 -31.12 -16.98
CA ARG A 51 -8.70 -29.68 -16.79
C ARG A 51 -9.85 -28.80 -17.30
N ARG A 52 -10.52 -29.23 -18.37
CA ARG A 52 -11.68 -28.53 -18.95
C ARG A 52 -12.98 -28.83 -18.22
N MET A 53 -13.04 -29.94 -17.49
CA MET A 53 -14.14 -30.21 -16.57
C MET A 53 -13.98 -29.30 -15.35
N ASN A 54 -15.06 -28.65 -14.93
CA ASN A 54 -15.08 -27.69 -13.82
C ASN A 54 -14.96 -28.42 -12.46
N LEU A 55 -13.83 -29.11 -12.24
CA LEU A 55 -13.54 -30.00 -11.11
C LEU A 55 -12.80 -29.29 -9.97
N GLY A 56 -12.71 -27.95 -9.99
CA GLY A 56 -11.99 -27.18 -8.97
C GLY A 56 -10.46 -27.22 -9.09
N ILE A 57 -9.91 -27.64 -10.24
CA ILE A 57 -8.45 -27.69 -10.46
C ILE A 57 -7.91 -26.26 -10.61
N PRO A 58 -6.94 -25.81 -9.78
CA PRO A 58 -6.38 -24.46 -9.85
C PRO A 58 -5.70 -24.17 -11.20
N SER A 59 -5.80 -22.93 -11.68
CA SER A 59 -5.27 -22.51 -13.00
C SER A 59 -3.74 -22.64 -13.14
N MET A 60 -3.02 -22.81 -12.03
CA MET A 60 -1.57 -22.98 -11.98
C MET A 60 -1.10 -24.44 -12.06
N CYS A 61 -2.02 -25.43 -12.04
CA CYS A 61 -1.69 -26.85 -12.14
C CYS A 61 -1.40 -27.23 -13.61
N THR A 62 -0.19 -27.72 -13.89
CA THR A 62 0.24 -28.06 -15.25
C THR A 62 -0.13 -29.51 -15.63
N PRO A 63 -0.20 -29.88 -16.92
CA PRO A 63 -0.46 -31.27 -17.33
C PRO A 63 0.54 -32.28 -16.78
N HIS A 64 1.77 -31.84 -16.48
CA HIS A 64 2.81 -32.66 -15.88
C HIS A 64 2.52 -32.96 -14.41
N ASP A 65 1.94 -32.00 -13.67
CA ASP A 65 1.56 -32.18 -12.26
C ASP A 65 0.38 -33.16 -12.13
N LEU A 66 -0.61 -33.05 -13.03
CA LEU A 66 -1.71 -34.01 -13.12
C LEU A 66 -1.23 -35.40 -13.54
N MET A 67 -0.28 -35.51 -14.48
CA MET A 67 0.34 -36.79 -14.84
C MET A 67 1.06 -37.45 -13.68
N PHE A 68 1.78 -36.67 -12.86
CA PHE A 68 2.46 -37.18 -11.67
C PHE A 68 1.46 -37.68 -10.61
N LEU A 69 0.34 -36.98 -10.44
CA LEU A 69 -0.71 -37.37 -9.49
C LEU A 69 -1.41 -38.70 -9.86
N ILE A 70 -1.56 -38.97 -11.16
CA ILE A 70 -2.24 -40.18 -11.64
C ILE A 70 -1.28 -41.26 -12.15
N SER A 71 0.04 -41.05 -12.06
CA SER A 71 1.03 -41.99 -12.61
C SER A 71 1.01 -43.35 -11.93
N ASP A 72 0.54 -43.40 -10.70
CA ASP A 72 0.46 -44.62 -9.89
C ASP A 72 -0.85 -45.39 -10.12
N VAL A 73 -1.78 -44.88 -10.94
CA VAL A 73 -3.02 -45.57 -11.30
C VAL A 73 -2.73 -46.59 -12.40
N SER A 74 -2.55 -47.86 -12.02
CA SER A 74 -2.32 -48.95 -12.96
C SER A 74 -3.61 -49.39 -13.65
N SER A 75 -3.68 -49.25 -14.98
CA SER A 75 -4.71 -49.93 -15.78
C SER A 75 -4.29 -51.39 -16.02
N GLU A 76 -4.86 -52.33 -15.28
CA GLU A 76 -4.68 -53.76 -15.61
C GLU A 76 -5.56 -54.13 -16.83
N GLY A 77 -4.92 -54.41 -17.96
CA GLY A 77 -5.57 -54.98 -19.15
C GLY A 77 -5.76 -54.03 -20.35
N ASP A 78 -6.50 -54.52 -21.34
CA ASP A 78 -6.92 -53.77 -22.53
C ASP A 78 -8.06 -52.81 -22.16
N PHE A 79 -8.01 -51.56 -22.62
CA PHE A 79 -8.98 -50.52 -22.31
C PHE A 79 -10.33 -50.76 -23.03
N ILE A 80 -11.14 -51.66 -22.46
CA ILE A 80 -12.56 -51.83 -22.79
C ILE A 80 -13.42 -50.87 -21.95
N GLU A 81 -14.66 -50.58 -22.37
CA GLU A 81 -15.54 -49.56 -21.75
C GLU A 81 -15.58 -49.66 -20.22
N GLU A 82 -15.75 -50.89 -19.71
CA GLU A 82 -15.83 -51.15 -18.27
C GLU A 82 -14.53 -50.78 -17.53
N THR A 83 -13.37 -51.20 -18.05
CA THR A 83 -12.06 -50.85 -17.48
C THR A 83 -11.72 -49.37 -17.61
N PHE A 84 -12.18 -48.70 -18.68
CA PHE A 84 -12.01 -47.26 -18.85
C PHE A 84 -12.84 -46.48 -17.83
N ILE A 85 -14.10 -46.88 -17.62
CA ILE A 85 -14.97 -46.26 -16.61
C ILE A 85 -14.33 -46.40 -15.22
N THR A 86 -13.82 -47.59 -14.88
CA THR A 86 -13.12 -47.79 -13.59
C THR A 86 -11.89 -46.90 -13.47
N PHE A 87 -11.01 -46.89 -14.47
CA PHE A 87 -9.81 -46.04 -14.48
C PHE A 87 -10.15 -44.55 -14.39
N PHE A 88 -11.15 -44.09 -15.16
CA PHE A 88 -11.59 -42.70 -15.19
C PHE A 88 -12.20 -42.28 -13.86
N CYS A 89 -13.01 -43.13 -13.24
CA CYS A 89 -13.56 -42.88 -11.91
C CYS A 89 -12.48 -42.88 -10.82
N GLU A 90 -11.46 -43.73 -10.90
CA GLU A 90 -10.34 -43.71 -9.96
C GLU A 90 -9.47 -42.45 -10.12
N CYS A 91 -9.21 -42.02 -11.36
CA CYS A 91 -8.53 -40.76 -11.62
C CYS A 91 -9.33 -39.56 -11.12
N LEU A 92 -10.65 -39.52 -11.40
CA LEU A 92 -11.53 -38.48 -10.87
C LEU A 92 -11.56 -38.50 -9.35
N LYS A 93 -11.57 -39.68 -8.73
CA LYS A 93 -11.52 -39.80 -7.28
C LYS A 93 -10.19 -39.29 -6.74
N LEU A 94 -9.04 -39.62 -7.34
CA LEU A 94 -7.74 -39.10 -6.88
C LEU A 94 -7.61 -37.60 -7.08
N ILE A 95 -8.03 -37.07 -8.22
CA ILE A 95 -8.07 -35.64 -8.49
C ILE A 95 -9.02 -34.96 -7.49
N ARG A 96 -10.19 -35.53 -7.25
CA ARG A 96 -11.12 -35.02 -6.25
C ARG A 96 -10.60 -35.19 -4.84
N ASP A 97 -9.97 -36.28 -4.44
CA ASP A 97 -9.43 -36.41 -3.08
C ASP A 97 -8.28 -35.40 -2.87
N ALA A 98 -7.47 -35.18 -3.92
CA ALA A 98 -6.41 -34.16 -3.94
C ALA A 98 -6.93 -32.71 -3.98
N PHE A 99 -8.13 -32.46 -4.53
CA PHE A 99 -8.66 -31.11 -4.78
C PHE A 99 -10.09 -30.84 -4.21
N GLN A 100 -10.73 -31.79 -3.52
CA GLN A 100 -12.00 -31.70 -2.77
C GLN A 100 -11.76 -31.68 -1.26
N SER A 101 -10.57 -32.08 -0.79
CA SER A 101 -9.98 -31.47 0.41
C SER A 101 -9.77 -29.95 0.26
N ARG A 102 -9.99 -29.43 -0.97
CA ARG A 102 -10.02 -28.02 -1.32
C ARG A 102 -11.40 -27.49 -1.75
N GLN A 103 -12.49 -28.22 -1.50
CA GLN A 103 -13.85 -27.66 -1.58
C GLN A 103 -14.65 -27.76 -0.28
N GLU A 104 -14.08 -28.37 0.76
CA GLU A 104 -14.18 -27.88 2.14
C GLU A 104 -13.10 -26.79 2.37
N GLU A 105 -12.98 -25.84 1.44
CA GLU A 105 -12.04 -24.71 1.50
C GLU A 105 -12.62 -23.60 2.39
N GLU A 106 -12.52 -23.78 3.71
CA GLU A 106 -12.30 -22.69 4.67
C GLU A 106 -11.76 -23.15 6.04
N ASP A 107 -11.45 -24.43 6.26
CA ASP A 107 -10.66 -24.86 7.42
C ASP A 107 -9.19 -24.99 7.00
N PHE A 108 -8.52 -23.84 6.86
CA PHE A 108 -7.08 -23.84 7.11
C PHE A 108 -6.89 -24.53 8.47
N GLU A 109 -5.98 -25.51 8.58
CA GLU A 109 -5.29 -25.65 9.86
C GLU A 109 -4.64 -24.29 10.11
N GLN A 110 -5.39 -23.40 10.75
CA GLN A 110 -4.90 -22.13 11.24
C GLN A 110 -3.70 -22.50 12.09
N PHE A 111 -2.51 -22.14 11.65
CA PHE A 111 -1.35 -22.21 12.52
C PHE A 111 -1.55 -21.10 13.56
N ALA A 112 -2.32 -21.44 14.60
CA ALA A 112 -2.51 -20.60 15.75
C ALA A 112 -1.25 -20.68 16.58
N LEU A 113 -0.72 -19.51 16.96
CA LEU A 113 0.38 -19.47 17.91
C LEU A 113 -0.08 -20.08 19.23
N THR A 114 0.32 -21.32 19.51
CA THR A 114 0.07 -21.94 20.81
C THR A 114 0.99 -21.34 21.86
N LYS A 115 0.56 -21.38 23.12
CA LYS A 115 1.37 -20.93 24.25
C LYS A 115 2.70 -21.68 24.30
N GLU A 116 2.69 -22.98 24.00
CA GLU A 116 3.88 -23.83 23.96
C GLU A 116 4.83 -23.41 22.83
N PHE A 117 4.32 -23.10 21.62
CA PHE A 117 5.15 -22.63 20.51
C PHE A 117 5.78 -21.27 20.80
N ILE A 118 5.02 -20.34 21.40
CA ILE A 118 5.55 -19.05 21.83
C ILE A 118 6.63 -19.28 22.88
N GLN A 119 6.39 -20.13 23.89
CA GLN A 119 7.38 -20.44 24.93
C GLN A 119 8.64 -21.13 24.38
N ASP A 120 8.51 -22.04 23.42
CA ASP A 120 9.63 -22.75 22.77
C ASP A 120 10.53 -21.77 21.99
N ARG A 121 9.93 -20.93 21.12
CA ARG A 121 10.66 -19.89 20.37
C ARG A 121 11.24 -18.79 21.24
N LEU A 122 10.59 -18.50 22.36
CA LEU A 122 11.12 -17.62 23.38
C LEU A 122 12.27 -18.30 24.14
N SER A 123 12.22 -19.61 24.40
CA SER A 123 13.29 -20.36 25.09
C SER A 123 14.56 -20.56 24.26
N ASP A 124 14.45 -20.58 22.94
CA ASP A 124 15.58 -20.56 21.99
C ASP A 124 16.41 -19.26 22.09
N LEU A 125 15.82 -18.16 22.60
CA LEU A 125 16.54 -16.92 22.91
C LEU A 125 17.24 -17.12 24.27
N GLN A 126 18.53 -17.47 24.23
CA GLN A 126 19.30 -17.87 25.42
C GLN A 126 19.07 -16.97 26.64
N PRO A 127 18.83 -17.55 27.84
CA PRO A 127 19.02 -16.82 29.09
C PRO A 127 20.51 -16.52 29.25
N VAL A 128 20.87 -15.24 29.34
CA VAL A 128 22.23 -14.86 29.74
C VAL A 128 22.34 -15.11 31.24
N GLU A 129 22.96 -16.22 31.64
CA GLU A 129 23.28 -16.48 33.04
C GLU A 129 24.38 -15.53 33.51
N GLY A 130 24.01 -14.64 34.43
CA GLY A 130 24.93 -13.77 35.15
C GLY A 130 24.14 -12.91 36.11
N GLU A 131 24.39 -13.09 37.41
CA GLU A 131 23.83 -12.26 38.47
C GLU A 131 24.00 -10.77 38.07
N VAL A 132 22.86 -10.07 37.91
CA VAL A 132 22.65 -8.64 37.52
C VAL A 132 21.84 -8.39 36.23
N PHE A 133 21.28 -9.36 35.50
CA PHE A 133 20.17 -9.08 34.55
C PHE A 133 19.15 -10.22 34.42
N HIS A 134 17.90 -9.98 34.81
CA HIS A 134 16.77 -10.82 34.38
C HIS A 134 16.51 -10.56 32.88
N PHE A 135 17.07 -11.40 32.00
CA PHE A 135 16.68 -11.43 30.58
C PHE A 135 15.36 -12.18 30.45
N THR A 136 14.27 -11.48 30.15
CA THR A 136 12.96 -12.10 29.90
C THR A 136 12.21 -11.37 28.78
N PHE A 137 12.27 -11.91 27.57
CA PHE A 137 11.29 -11.78 26.48
C PHE A 137 10.81 -10.36 26.12
N THR A 138 11.73 -9.48 25.72
CA THR A 138 11.34 -8.17 25.18
C THR A 138 11.06 -8.19 23.68
N SER A 139 11.43 -9.25 22.98
CA SER A 139 11.29 -9.35 21.52
C SER A 139 10.75 -10.71 21.09
N PHE A 140 9.70 -10.73 20.28
CA PHE A 140 9.16 -11.92 19.62
C PHE A 140 9.26 -11.76 18.11
N CYS A 141 9.87 -12.73 17.42
CA CYS A 141 10.05 -12.68 15.97
C CYS A 141 9.72 -14.03 15.35
N VAL A 142 8.76 -14.04 14.43
CA VAL A 142 8.43 -15.21 13.60
C VAL A 142 8.12 -14.74 12.19
N MET A 143 8.66 -15.42 11.19
CA MET A 143 8.46 -15.07 9.78
C MET A 143 8.18 -16.34 8.97
N ARG A 144 7.27 -16.24 7.98
CA ARG A 144 6.94 -17.35 7.06
C ARG A 144 6.48 -18.62 7.79
N ALA A 145 5.63 -18.45 8.79
CA ALA A 145 5.06 -19.55 9.58
C ALA A 145 3.55 -19.70 9.37
N GLU A 146 3.00 -19.03 8.35
CA GLU A 146 1.57 -19.11 8.01
C GLU A 146 0.64 -18.76 9.19
N ILE A 147 1.12 -17.95 10.13
CA ILE A 147 0.38 -17.59 11.34
C ILE A 147 -0.85 -16.78 10.95
N THR A 148 -2.02 -17.21 11.42
CA THR A 148 -3.27 -16.47 11.29
C THR A 148 -3.71 -15.86 12.62
N GLU A 149 -3.57 -16.63 13.71
CA GLU A 149 -4.06 -16.28 15.04
C GLU A 149 -2.92 -15.92 15.99
N ILE A 150 -3.04 -14.73 16.59
CA ILE A 150 -2.00 -14.12 17.45
C ILE A 150 -2.52 -13.75 18.84
N SER A 151 -3.70 -14.24 19.21
CA SER A 151 -4.39 -13.91 20.45
C SER A 151 -3.57 -14.24 21.71
N GLU A 152 -2.81 -15.33 21.69
CA GLU A 152 -1.95 -15.76 22.80
C GLU A 152 -0.81 -14.77 23.09
N LEU A 153 -0.36 -13.97 22.12
CA LEU A 153 0.67 -12.93 22.37
C LEU A 153 0.20 -11.86 23.36
N ALA A 154 -1.11 -11.65 23.48
CA ALA A 154 -1.69 -10.73 24.44
C ALA A 154 -1.43 -11.14 25.91
N ASN A 155 -1.04 -12.40 26.16
CA ASN A 155 -0.74 -12.90 27.51
C ASN A 155 0.69 -12.59 27.97
N PHE A 156 1.52 -11.95 27.14
CA PHE A 156 2.93 -11.68 27.41
C PHE A 156 3.21 -10.19 27.60
N ASP A 157 2.90 -9.67 28.78
CA ASP A 157 2.99 -8.24 29.13
C ASP A 157 4.41 -7.62 29.01
N ALA A 158 5.46 -8.46 29.03
CA ALA A 158 6.85 -8.02 28.93
C ALA A 158 7.31 -7.72 27.49
N LEU A 159 6.50 -8.06 26.48
CA LEU A 159 6.86 -7.85 25.07
C LEU A 159 6.95 -6.35 24.74
N LEU A 160 8.12 -5.95 24.22
CA LEU A 160 8.38 -4.60 23.73
C LEU A 160 8.43 -4.54 22.21
N ASN A 161 8.88 -5.62 21.58
CA ASN A 161 9.13 -5.70 20.14
C ASN A 161 8.47 -6.95 19.60
N ILE A 162 7.65 -6.82 18.56
CA ILE A 162 7.02 -7.94 17.88
C ILE A 162 7.27 -7.79 16.38
N SER A 163 7.77 -8.84 15.76
CA SER A 163 7.93 -8.96 14.32
C SER A 163 7.26 -10.24 13.83
N LEU A 164 6.23 -10.08 13.01
CA LEU A 164 5.43 -11.17 12.46
C LEU A 164 5.38 -11.06 10.93
N LYS A 165 6.53 -10.78 10.32
CA LYS A 165 6.64 -10.53 8.88
C LYS A 165 6.25 -11.77 8.06
N SER A 166 5.63 -11.57 6.89
CA SER A 166 5.33 -12.65 5.93
C SER A 166 4.53 -13.79 6.56
N ASN A 167 3.41 -13.46 7.21
CA ASN A 167 2.44 -14.43 7.74
C ASN A 167 1.05 -14.19 7.12
N LEU A 168 0.01 -14.78 7.70
CA LEU A 168 -1.36 -14.71 7.21
C LEU A 168 -2.30 -13.94 8.16
N ILE A 169 -1.74 -13.05 8.98
CA ILE A 169 -2.47 -12.33 10.02
C ILE A 169 -3.43 -11.32 9.39
N SER A 170 -4.69 -11.35 9.83
CA SER A 170 -5.72 -10.40 9.41
C SER A 170 -6.18 -9.49 10.56
N ASP A 171 -6.29 -10.01 11.79
CA ASP A 171 -6.65 -9.25 12.99
C ASP A 171 -5.43 -8.98 13.88
N ILE A 172 -5.21 -7.69 14.18
CA ILE A 172 -4.11 -7.22 15.04
C ILE A 172 -4.61 -6.64 16.37
N SER A 173 -5.92 -6.65 16.59
CA SER A 173 -6.57 -6.17 17.81
C SER A 173 -6.04 -6.82 19.10
N PRO A 174 -5.64 -8.12 19.13
CA PRO A 174 -5.09 -8.72 20.34
C PRO A 174 -3.82 -8.01 20.85
N LEU A 175 -3.00 -7.47 19.95
CA LEU A 175 -1.74 -6.80 20.30
C LEU A 175 -1.97 -5.47 21.02
N CYS A 176 -3.15 -4.85 20.88
CA CYS A 176 -3.53 -3.62 21.60
C CYS A 176 -3.56 -3.83 23.12
N LYS A 177 -3.65 -5.08 23.60
CA LYS A 177 -3.67 -5.42 25.02
C LYS A 177 -2.28 -5.38 25.67
N ILE A 178 -1.20 -5.37 24.87
CA ILE A 178 0.17 -5.43 25.38
C ILE A 178 0.60 -4.02 25.82
N PRO A 179 0.75 -3.75 27.14
CA PRO A 179 0.84 -2.39 27.67
C PRO A 179 2.15 -1.68 27.35
N HIS A 180 3.22 -2.44 27.10
CA HIS A 180 4.57 -1.93 26.92
C HIS A 180 5.10 -2.10 25.50
N LEU A 181 4.25 -2.51 24.54
CA LEU A 181 4.66 -2.68 23.14
C LEU A 181 5.17 -1.36 22.55
N LYS A 182 6.39 -1.37 22.03
CA LYS A 182 7.08 -0.22 21.44
C LYS A 182 7.29 -0.34 19.95
N ASN A 183 7.62 -1.53 19.45
CA ASN A 183 7.90 -1.77 18.05
C ASN A 183 7.06 -2.93 17.54
N LEU A 184 6.29 -2.69 16.48
CA LEU A 184 5.44 -3.70 15.87
C LEU A 184 5.66 -3.73 14.36
N VAL A 185 6.09 -4.89 13.85
CA VAL A 185 6.35 -5.13 12.42
C VAL A 185 5.47 -6.27 11.93
N LEU A 186 4.56 -5.97 11.02
CA LEU A 186 3.60 -6.90 10.41
C LEU A 186 3.64 -6.81 8.87
N THR A 187 4.82 -6.51 8.32
CA THR A 187 5.03 -6.46 6.87
C THR A 187 4.59 -7.77 6.20
N GLU A 188 3.99 -7.70 5.01
CA GLU A 188 3.57 -8.90 4.24
C GLU A 188 2.57 -9.78 5.00
N ASN A 189 1.45 -9.21 5.46
CA ASN A 189 0.34 -9.96 6.08
C ASN A 189 -0.97 -9.77 5.30
N LYS A 190 -2.11 -10.11 5.90
CA LYS A 190 -3.45 -10.07 5.29
C LYS A 190 -4.38 -9.05 5.95
N ILE A 191 -3.82 -8.01 6.59
CA ILE A 191 -4.57 -6.96 7.27
C ILE A 191 -5.32 -6.13 6.22
N LYS A 192 -6.63 -5.93 6.41
CA LYS A 192 -7.52 -5.27 5.44
C LYS A 192 -7.98 -3.87 5.85
N GLU A 193 -8.03 -3.59 7.15
CA GLU A 193 -8.48 -2.31 7.68
C GLU A 193 -7.77 -1.96 8.98
N ILE A 194 -7.69 -0.66 9.26
CA ILE A 194 -7.24 -0.15 10.55
C ILE A 194 -8.40 0.59 11.20
N LYS A 195 -8.93 0.00 12.28
CA LYS A 195 -10.10 0.54 12.98
C LYS A 195 -9.91 0.47 14.48
N ASP A 196 -10.02 1.62 15.14
CA ASP A 196 -10.03 1.78 16.59
C ASP A 196 -8.84 1.10 17.32
N LEU A 197 -7.66 1.09 16.70
CA LEU A 197 -6.46 0.54 17.32
C LEU A 197 -5.97 1.46 18.44
N ASN A 198 -5.61 0.88 19.59
CA ASN A 198 -5.13 1.63 20.74
C ASN A 198 -3.82 1.03 21.27
N PHE A 199 -2.73 1.76 21.07
CA PHE A 199 -1.38 1.37 21.46
C PHE A 199 -0.72 2.48 22.30
N PRO A 200 -0.82 2.42 23.64
CA PRO A 200 -0.43 3.53 24.51
C PRO A 200 1.08 3.84 24.52
N CYS A 201 1.91 2.83 24.25
CA CYS A 201 3.37 2.92 24.33
C CYS A 201 4.10 2.71 22.98
N LEU A 202 3.36 2.49 21.89
CA LEU A 202 3.97 2.14 20.60
C LEU A 202 4.70 3.33 20.02
N GLU A 203 5.94 3.11 19.59
CA GLU A 203 6.84 4.11 19.02
C GLU A 203 7.03 3.88 17.50
N ASN A 204 7.04 2.62 17.03
CA ASN A 204 7.13 2.29 15.62
C ASN A 204 6.10 1.23 15.22
N LEU A 205 5.40 1.50 14.11
CA LEU A 205 4.42 0.58 13.53
C LEU A 205 4.69 0.42 12.02
N VAL A 206 4.99 -0.80 11.61
CA VAL A 206 5.23 -1.16 10.20
C VAL A 206 4.17 -2.15 9.75
N LEU A 207 3.31 -1.71 8.85
CA LEU A 207 2.21 -2.48 8.24
C LEU A 207 2.36 -2.54 6.71
N SER A 208 3.57 -2.37 6.19
CA SER A 208 3.82 -2.36 4.75
C SER A 208 3.45 -3.69 4.07
N GLN A 209 3.11 -3.67 2.78
CA GLN A 209 2.78 -4.88 2.01
C GLN A 209 1.60 -5.70 2.59
N ASN A 210 0.58 -5.02 3.11
CA ASN A 210 -0.67 -5.63 3.54
C ASN A 210 -1.78 -5.39 2.50
N GLN A 211 -3.04 -5.56 2.88
CA GLN A 211 -4.21 -5.31 2.03
C GLN A 211 -5.08 -4.19 2.60
N ILE A 212 -4.48 -3.27 3.37
CA ILE A 212 -5.20 -2.22 4.09
C ILE A 212 -5.83 -1.30 3.06
N ASN A 213 -7.15 -1.22 3.07
CA ASN A 213 -7.92 -0.39 2.14
C ASN A 213 -8.48 0.88 2.79
N CYS A 214 -8.66 0.86 4.12
CA CYS A 214 -9.16 1.98 4.88
C CYS A 214 -8.45 2.16 6.24
N VAL A 215 -8.26 3.42 6.61
CA VAL A 215 -7.71 3.82 7.91
C VAL A 215 -8.72 4.73 8.62
N VAL A 216 -9.30 4.25 9.70
CA VAL A 216 -10.36 4.95 10.44
C VAL A 216 -9.79 5.68 11.65
N SER A 217 -9.06 4.98 12.53
CA SER A 217 -8.46 5.60 13.71
C SER A 217 -7.30 4.79 14.27
N ILE A 218 -6.20 5.47 14.58
CA ILE A 218 -5.05 4.93 15.34
C ILE A 218 -4.82 5.82 16.56
N LYS A 219 -4.89 5.22 17.75
CA LYS A 219 -4.61 5.87 19.03
C LYS A 219 -3.26 5.41 19.55
N ALA A 220 -2.21 6.12 19.17
CA ALA A 220 -0.84 5.81 19.57
C ALA A 220 -0.06 7.09 19.88
N PRO A 221 -0.22 7.68 21.07
CA PRO A 221 0.30 9.02 21.39
C PRO A 221 1.83 9.13 21.40
N LYS A 222 2.54 8.01 21.52
CA LYS A 222 4.01 7.92 21.47
C LYS A 222 4.55 7.47 20.11
N LEU A 223 3.69 7.22 19.13
CA LEU A 223 4.10 6.75 17.81
C LEU A 223 4.94 7.80 17.12
N LYS A 224 6.13 7.43 16.67
CA LYS A 224 7.10 8.28 15.97
C LYS A 224 7.17 7.94 14.48
N SER A 225 7.04 6.66 14.13
CA SER A 225 7.07 6.20 12.74
C SER A 225 5.89 5.28 12.44
N LEU A 226 5.19 5.57 11.35
CA LEU A 226 4.12 4.74 10.80
C LEU A 226 4.39 4.46 9.32
N ASP A 227 4.52 3.18 8.98
CA ASP A 227 4.67 2.72 7.61
C ASP A 227 3.43 1.93 7.16
N LEU A 228 2.68 2.52 6.24
CA LEU A 228 1.50 1.97 5.57
C LEU A 228 1.77 1.77 4.07
N SER A 229 3.03 1.76 3.63
CA SER A 229 3.38 1.66 2.21
C SER A 229 2.97 0.34 1.58
N GLN A 230 2.81 0.33 0.26
CA GLN A 230 2.50 -0.89 -0.52
C GLN A 230 1.23 -1.59 -0.01
N ASN A 231 0.19 -0.81 0.26
CA ASN A 231 -1.14 -1.29 0.66
C ASN A 231 -2.16 -0.96 -0.45
N ARG A 232 -3.44 -0.90 -0.10
CA ARG A 232 -4.53 -0.54 -1.02
C ARG A 232 -5.36 0.62 -0.47
N VAL A 233 -4.72 1.50 0.31
CA VAL A 233 -5.42 2.57 1.03
C VAL A 233 -6.00 3.51 0.00
N PHE A 234 -7.33 3.59 -0.05
CA PHE A 234 -8.05 4.57 -0.87
C PHE A 234 -8.86 5.54 0.00
N PHE A 235 -9.10 5.19 1.27
CA PHE A 235 -9.88 5.99 2.20
C PHE A 235 -9.17 6.15 3.55
N MET A 236 -9.06 7.39 4.00
CA MET A 236 -8.64 7.73 5.36
C MET A 236 -9.71 8.63 5.97
N ALA A 237 -10.21 8.27 7.16
CA ALA A 237 -11.18 9.08 7.85
C ALA A 237 -10.57 10.45 8.25
N PRO A 238 -11.36 11.52 8.36
CA PRO A 238 -10.94 12.74 9.03
C PRO A 238 -10.42 12.39 10.43
N SER A 239 -9.30 13.00 10.85
CA SER A 239 -8.69 12.74 12.15
C SER A 239 -8.23 11.30 12.39
N ALA A 240 -8.00 10.50 11.33
CA ALA A 240 -7.54 9.11 11.44
C ALA A 240 -6.25 8.97 12.28
N PHE A 241 -5.37 9.97 12.20
CA PHE A 241 -4.10 10.02 12.93
C PHE A 241 -4.11 11.03 14.09
N TYR A 242 -5.27 11.56 14.49
CA TYR A 242 -5.34 12.67 15.44
C TYR A 242 -4.69 12.37 16.79
N GLU A 243 -4.80 11.12 17.28
CA GLU A 243 -4.20 10.70 18.54
C GLU A 243 -2.71 10.30 18.41
N CYS A 244 -2.11 10.38 17.22
CA CYS A 244 -0.69 10.11 16.95
C CYS A 244 0.17 11.39 17.10
N LYS A 245 0.03 12.11 18.22
CA LYS A 245 0.64 13.44 18.45
C LYS A 245 2.17 13.50 18.41
N SER A 246 2.84 12.35 18.50
CA SER A 246 4.31 12.25 18.45
C SER A 246 4.85 11.82 17.08
N LEU A 247 3.99 11.67 16.07
CA LEU A 247 4.38 11.11 14.78
C LEU A 247 5.35 12.05 14.06
N GLU A 248 6.51 11.53 13.68
CA GLU A 248 7.56 12.25 12.97
C GLU A 248 7.69 11.79 11.51
N LYS A 249 7.34 10.53 11.23
CA LYS A 249 7.43 9.93 9.88
C LYS A 249 6.16 9.16 9.54
N LEU A 250 5.58 9.47 8.39
CA LEU A 250 4.42 8.77 7.83
C LEU A 250 4.71 8.38 6.39
N ASN A 251 4.68 7.07 6.12
CA ASN A 251 4.83 6.53 4.78
C ASN A 251 3.49 5.93 4.30
N LEU A 252 2.91 6.54 3.29
CA LEU A 252 1.69 6.16 2.58
C LEU A 252 1.99 5.83 1.10
N SER A 253 3.26 5.68 0.72
CA SER A 253 3.64 5.42 -0.68
C SER A 253 3.04 4.14 -1.23
N ASN A 254 2.89 4.05 -2.55
CA ASN A 254 2.41 2.83 -3.23
C ASN A 254 1.05 2.38 -2.69
N ASN A 255 0.07 3.28 -2.70
CA ASN A 255 -1.30 3.03 -2.27
C ASN A 255 -2.28 3.44 -3.40
N GLN A 256 -3.55 3.63 -3.08
CA GLN A 256 -4.61 3.98 -4.04
C GLN A 256 -5.28 5.30 -3.66
N ILE A 257 -4.56 6.19 -2.96
CA ILE A 257 -5.09 7.45 -2.44
C ILE A 257 -5.31 8.39 -3.61
N ASN A 258 -6.54 8.86 -3.79
CA ASN A 258 -6.90 9.82 -4.84
C ASN A 258 -7.44 11.15 -4.29
N ASP A 259 -7.68 11.20 -2.98
CA ASP A 259 -8.21 12.36 -2.28
C ASP A 259 -7.76 12.33 -0.81
N ILE A 260 -7.37 13.49 -0.30
CA ILE A 260 -6.98 13.70 1.10
C ILE A 260 -8.05 14.61 1.71
N LYS A 261 -8.90 14.04 2.55
CA LYS A 261 -9.99 14.77 3.19
C LYS A 261 -9.44 15.84 4.14
N GLU A 262 -10.25 16.87 4.33
CA GLU A 262 -9.99 17.89 5.34
C GLU A 262 -9.76 17.23 6.71
N SER A 263 -8.76 17.71 7.44
CA SER A 263 -8.40 17.22 8.78
C SER A 263 -7.89 15.76 8.84
N THR A 264 -7.64 15.06 7.72
CA THR A 264 -7.04 13.71 7.75
C THR A 264 -5.74 13.68 8.55
N PHE A 265 -4.88 14.70 8.39
CA PHE A 265 -3.61 14.85 9.11
C PHE A 265 -3.69 15.80 10.32
N SER A 266 -4.89 16.13 10.80
CA SER A 266 -5.03 17.04 11.94
C SER A 266 -4.32 16.50 13.18
N GLY A 267 -3.63 17.38 13.89
CA GLY A 267 -2.88 17.06 15.10
C GLY A 267 -1.47 16.54 14.88
N LEU A 268 -1.01 16.35 13.64
CA LEU A 268 0.34 15.86 13.31
C LEU A 268 1.42 16.97 13.35
N THR A 269 1.45 17.75 14.44
CA THR A 269 2.32 18.94 14.56
C THR A 269 3.81 18.65 14.63
N LYS A 270 4.21 17.39 14.82
CA LYS A 270 5.61 16.94 14.87
C LYS A 270 6.05 16.18 13.62
N LEU A 271 5.16 16.02 12.63
CA LEU A 271 5.48 15.29 11.41
C LEU A 271 6.56 16.05 10.65
N LYS A 272 7.65 15.35 10.32
CA LYS A 272 8.80 15.90 9.59
C LYS A 272 8.85 15.35 8.17
N ALA A 273 8.62 14.05 8.02
CA ALA A 273 8.66 13.38 6.74
C ALA A 273 7.30 12.76 6.40
N LEU A 274 6.76 13.14 5.25
CA LEU A 274 5.51 12.63 4.72
C LEU A 274 5.74 12.10 3.30
N ASN A 275 5.59 10.79 3.13
CA ASN A 275 5.68 10.17 1.83
C ASN A 275 4.28 9.71 1.37
N ILE A 276 3.80 10.24 0.26
CA ILE A 276 2.55 9.84 -0.42
C ILE A 276 2.82 9.56 -1.91
N SER A 277 4.04 9.16 -2.29
CA SER A 277 4.38 8.85 -3.67
C SER A 277 3.70 7.59 -4.21
N SER A 278 3.66 7.42 -5.53
CA SER A 278 3.03 6.28 -6.19
C SER A 278 1.58 6.08 -5.71
N ASN A 279 0.79 7.13 -5.84
CA ASN A 279 -0.64 7.15 -5.52
C ASN A 279 -1.42 7.73 -6.72
N ASN A 280 -2.69 8.08 -6.52
CA ASN A 280 -3.58 8.59 -7.57
C ASN A 280 -4.00 10.06 -7.31
N LEU A 281 -3.17 10.84 -6.62
CA LEU A 281 -3.48 12.23 -6.28
C LEU A 281 -3.39 13.12 -7.50
N LYS A 282 -4.51 13.79 -7.83
CA LYS A 282 -4.55 14.81 -8.90
C LYS A 282 -4.35 16.23 -8.39
N PHE A 283 -4.76 16.47 -7.14
CA PHE A 283 -4.71 17.77 -6.48
C PHE A 283 -4.42 17.54 -4.99
N ILE A 284 -3.86 18.56 -4.34
CA ILE A 284 -3.67 18.59 -2.90
C ILE A 284 -4.74 19.52 -2.31
N SER A 285 -5.40 19.09 -1.24
CA SER A 285 -6.43 19.91 -0.59
C SER A 285 -5.80 21.07 0.17
N TYR A 286 -6.32 22.29 -0.03
CA TYR A 286 -5.95 23.47 0.76
C TYR A 286 -6.05 23.26 2.27
N CYS A 287 -6.87 22.35 2.77
CA CYS A 287 -6.99 22.14 4.22
C CYS A 287 -5.99 21.12 4.78
N MET A 288 -5.07 20.59 3.95
CA MET A 288 -4.11 19.56 4.34
C MET A 288 -3.09 20.05 5.39
N HIS A 289 -2.78 21.36 5.41
CA HIS A 289 -1.58 21.88 6.05
C HIS A 289 -1.77 22.50 7.44
N LYS A 290 -3.01 22.69 7.95
CA LYS A 290 -3.26 23.50 9.17
C LYS A 290 -2.40 23.11 10.38
N ASP A 291 -2.11 21.81 10.51
CA ASP A 291 -1.30 21.26 11.59
C ASP A 291 0.07 20.72 11.14
N LEU A 292 0.38 20.73 9.83
CA LEU A 292 1.63 20.17 9.25
C LEU A 292 2.80 21.16 9.29
N ILE A 293 2.90 21.93 10.37
CA ILE A 293 3.86 23.05 10.49
C ILE A 293 5.34 22.62 10.56
N SER A 294 5.62 21.35 10.87
CA SER A 294 6.98 20.83 11.05
C SER A 294 7.47 19.97 9.88
N VAL A 295 6.67 19.82 8.81
CA VAL A 295 7.04 18.98 7.66
C VAL A 295 8.21 19.65 6.93
N THR A 296 9.32 18.93 6.86
CA THR A 296 10.56 19.32 6.17
C THR A 296 10.72 18.58 4.86
N ASP A 297 10.24 17.34 4.79
CA ASP A 297 10.41 16.45 3.64
C ASP A 297 9.04 15.93 3.20
N ILE A 298 8.67 16.23 1.94
CA ILE A 298 7.49 15.67 1.31
C ILE A 298 7.85 14.97 0.01
N ASP A 299 7.35 13.75 -0.14
CA ASP A 299 7.45 12.99 -1.39
C ASP A 299 6.05 12.77 -1.96
N LEU A 300 5.80 13.41 -3.10
CA LEU A 300 4.55 13.38 -3.87
C LEU A 300 4.76 12.77 -5.25
N SER A 301 5.95 12.23 -5.52
CA SER A 301 6.31 11.69 -6.82
C SER A 301 5.38 10.59 -7.30
N ASP A 302 5.36 10.35 -8.61
CA ASP A 302 4.55 9.29 -9.22
C ASP A 302 3.07 9.39 -8.82
N ASN A 303 2.55 10.62 -8.87
CA ASN A 303 1.14 10.94 -8.74
C ASN A 303 0.71 11.75 -9.97
N PRO A 304 -0.55 11.62 -10.43
CA PRO A 304 -1.07 12.42 -11.55
C PRO A 304 -1.37 13.89 -11.15
N LEU A 305 -0.48 14.50 -10.38
CA LEU A 305 -0.60 15.85 -9.82
C LEU A 305 -0.34 16.89 -10.91
N VAL A 306 -1.25 17.85 -11.07
CA VAL A 306 -1.13 18.92 -12.08
C VAL A 306 -0.67 20.26 -11.47
N SER A 307 -0.67 20.39 -10.15
CA SER A 307 -0.23 21.60 -9.45
C SER A 307 0.07 21.28 -7.99
N VAL A 308 0.97 22.06 -7.40
CA VAL A 308 1.34 21.97 -5.97
C VAL A 308 0.50 22.88 -5.07
N GLN A 309 -0.60 23.42 -5.61
CA GLN A 309 -1.57 24.18 -4.82
C GLN A 309 -2.02 23.37 -3.59
N GLY A 310 -2.01 24.01 -2.41
CA GLY A 310 -2.26 23.40 -1.10
C GLY A 310 -1.02 23.22 -0.23
N LEU A 311 0.18 23.38 -0.79
CA LEU A 311 1.48 23.28 -0.09
C LEU A 311 2.00 24.63 0.44
N GLU A 312 1.34 25.75 0.17
CA GLU A 312 1.79 27.14 0.45
C GLU A 312 2.13 27.40 1.92
N ASN A 313 1.51 26.63 2.81
CA ASN A 313 1.58 26.81 4.26
C ASN A 313 2.48 25.78 4.96
N LEU A 314 3.19 24.93 4.23
CA LEU A 314 4.25 24.09 4.79
C LEU A 314 5.53 24.91 5.02
N LYS A 315 5.49 25.84 5.97
CA LYS A 315 6.55 26.85 6.17
C LYS A 315 7.93 26.27 6.55
N SER A 316 7.97 25.03 7.05
CA SER A 316 9.22 24.32 7.35
C SER A 316 9.72 23.43 6.19
N LEU A 317 9.00 23.40 5.06
CA LEU A 317 9.33 22.53 3.94
C LEU A 317 10.71 22.88 3.39
N ASN A 318 11.55 21.86 3.24
CA ASN A 318 12.92 21.96 2.78
C ASN A 318 13.15 21.15 1.51
N VAL A 319 12.58 19.94 1.45
CA VAL A 319 12.70 19.00 0.35
C VAL A 319 11.32 18.64 -0.18
N CYS A 320 11.13 18.76 -1.49
CA CYS A 320 9.91 18.36 -2.18
C CYS A 320 10.27 17.50 -3.40
N ASP A 321 9.82 16.24 -3.38
CA ASP A 321 9.93 15.36 -4.53
C ASP A 321 8.58 15.30 -5.28
N LEU A 322 8.62 15.72 -6.54
CA LEU A 322 7.52 15.84 -7.49
C LEU A 322 7.87 15.18 -8.83
N HIS A 323 8.87 14.28 -8.84
CA HIS A 323 9.23 13.54 -10.05
C HIS A 323 8.05 12.68 -10.53
N LYS A 324 7.93 12.44 -11.84
CA LYS A 324 6.80 11.70 -12.44
C LYS A 324 5.42 12.28 -12.08
N THR A 325 5.30 13.60 -12.03
CA THR A 325 3.99 14.26 -11.90
C THR A 325 3.44 14.67 -13.26
N LEU A 326 2.23 15.25 -13.30
CA LEU A 326 1.60 15.82 -14.51
C LEU A 326 1.64 17.35 -14.50
N ILE A 327 2.62 17.93 -13.82
CA ILE A 327 2.90 19.37 -13.86
C ILE A 327 3.44 19.68 -15.25
N GLU A 328 2.75 20.56 -15.97
CA GLU A 328 3.06 20.92 -17.35
C GLU A 328 3.76 22.27 -17.44
N GLN A 329 3.56 23.18 -16.48
CA GLN A 329 4.08 24.55 -16.54
C GLN A 329 4.81 24.96 -15.25
N PRO A 330 5.90 25.74 -15.32
CA PRO A 330 6.63 26.15 -14.11
C PRO A 330 5.80 27.04 -13.17
N THR A 331 4.83 27.78 -13.71
CA THR A 331 3.89 28.63 -12.94
C THR A 331 3.04 27.84 -11.95
N GLU A 332 2.84 26.54 -12.19
CA GLU A 332 2.12 25.64 -11.29
C GLU A 332 2.88 25.38 -9.98
N LEU A 333 4.18 25.75 -9.94
CA LEU A 333 5.04 25.73 -8.75
C LEU A 333 4.98 27.02 -7.92
N SER A 334 4.31 28.07 -8.40
CA SER A 334 4.19 29.36 -7.67
C SER A 334 3.69 29.25 -6.23
N PRO A 335 2.83 28.29 -5.83
CA PRO A 335 2.50 28.06 -4.41
C PRO A 335 3.70 27.87 -3.46
N LEU A 336 4.87 27.48 -3.98
CA LEU A 336 6.08 27.23 -3.21
C LEU A 336 7.01 28.46 -3.12
N SER A 337 6.70 29.57 -3.81
CA SER A 337 7.58 30.75 -3.88
C SER A 337 7.86 31.38 -2.52
N ASP A 338 6.85 31.38 -1.64
CA ASP A 338 6.91 32.04 -0.33
C ASP A 338 7.51 31.14 0.77
N LEU A 339 8.06 29.99 0.41
CA LEU A 339 8.65 29.03 1.35
C LEU A 339 10.15 29.31 1.52
N GLU A 340 10.49 30.11 2.53
CA GLU A 340 11.88 30.52 2.81
C GLU A 340 12.86 29.37 3.09
N ASN A 341 12.36 28.24 3.59
CA ASN A 341 13.18 27.07 3.93
C ASN A 341 13.33 26.08 2.77
N PHE A 342 12.64 26.31 1.63
CA PHE A 342 12.55 25.35 0.55
C PHE A 342 13.81 25.39 -0.33
N GLN A 343 14.59 24.30 -0.29
CA GLN A 343 15.94 24.25 -0.84
C GLN A 343 16.13 23.18 -1.92
N TYR A 344 15.43 22.06 -1.84
CA TYR A 344 15.66 20.90 -2.73
C TYR A 344 14.37 20.51 -3.45
N LEU A 345 14.41 20.55 -4.78
CA LEU A 345 13.29 20.20 -5.65
C LEU A 345 13.69 19.07 -6.61
N TYR A 346 12.90 18.01 -6.65
CA TYR A 346 13.03 16.93 -7.64
C TYR A 346 11.81 16.92 -8.55
N MET A 347 12.02 17.00 -9.85
CA MET A 347 10.99 17.13 -10.88
C MET A 347 11.19 16.16 -12.05
N TYR A 348 12.31 15.43 -12.12
CA TYR A 348 12.64 14.54 -13.23
C TYR A 348 11.49 13.64 -13.68
N GLU A 349 11.46 13.29 -14.97
CA GLU A 349 10.37 12.51 -15.58
C GLU A 349 8.96 13.17 -15.47
N SER A 350 8.87 14.48 -15.21
CA SER A 350 7.62 15.25 -15.30
C SER A 350 7.58 16.06 -16.62
N PRO A 351 6.39 16.31 -17.22
CA PRO A 351 6.25 17.01 -18.50
C PRO A 351 6.92 18.39 -18.53
N VAL A 352 6.88 19.13 -17.42
CA VAL A 352 7.53 20.45 -17.31
C VAL A 352 9.04 20.40 -17.58
N CYS A 353 9.71 19.29 -17.30
CA CYS A 353 11.15 19.14 -17.58
C CYS A 353 11.48 19.07 -19.07
N GLU A 354 10.49 18.86 -19.95
CA GLU A 354 10.68 18.93 -21.40
C GLU A 354 10.76 20.39 -21.92
N LEU A 355 10.37 21.37 -21.10
CA LEU A 355 10.45 22.78 -21.44
C LEU A 355 11.89 23.30 -21.29
N GLU A 356 12.40 23.95 -22.34
CA GLU A 356 13.74 24.56 -22.31
C GLU A 356 13.87 25.65 -21.23
N GLU A 357 12.78 26.37 -20.95
CA GLU A 357 12.74 27.46 -19.95
C GLU A 357 12.42 26.98 -18.53
N PHE A 358 12.19 25.67 -18.30
CA PHE A 358 11.79 25.18 -16.96
C PHE A 358 12.79 25.55 -15.86
N ARG A 359 14.08 25.24 -16.05
CA ARG A 359 15.09 25.49 -15.03
C ARG A 359 15.24 26.99 -14.71
N PRO A 360 15.42 27.90 -15.68
CA PRO A 360 15.49 29.33 -15.37
C PRO A 360 14.18 29.87 -14.76
N GLU A 361 13.01 29.44 -15.23
CA GLU A 361 11.73 29.82 -14.63
C GLU A 361 11.59 29.34 -13.18
N ALA A 362 11.94 28.09 -12.90
CA ALA A 362 11.91 27.53 -11.54
C ALA A 362 12.86 28.28 -10.60
N ILE A 363 14.08 28.62 -11.06
CA ILE A 363 15.05 29.41 -10.29
C ILE A 363 14.50 30.82 -10.00
N HIS A 364 13.83 31.44 -10.98
CA HIS A 364 13.25 32.77 -10.82
C HIS A 364 12.05 32.78 -9.87
N LEU A 365 11.15 31.80 -10.00
CA LEU A 365 9.95 31.66 -9.17
C LEU A 365 10.29 31.26 -7.72
N LEU A 366 11.27 30.37 -7.54
CA LEU A 366 11.60 29.74 -6.27
C LEU A 366 12.98 30.20 -5.80
N GLN A 367 13.02 31.44 -5.33
CA GLN A 367 14.27 32.17 -5.06
C GLN A 367 15.17 31.51 -3.99
N HIS A 368 14.62 30.65 -3.13
CA HIS A 368 15.37 29.99 -2.07
C HIS A 368 15.98 28.63 -2.45
N LEU A 369 15.68 28.08 -3.65
CA LEU A 369 16.14 26.75 -4.05
C LEU A 369 17.66 26.64 -4.20
N GLU A 370 18.30 25.72 -3.50
CA GLU A 370 19.73 25.43 -3.64
C GLU A 370 20.01 24.37 -4.70
N GLU A 371 19.05 23.48 -4.97
CA GLU A 371 19.24 22.33 -5.86
C GLU A 371 17.93 21.96 -6.61
N ILE A 372 18.06 21.64 -7.90
CA ILE A 372 16.99 21.06 -8.71
C ILE A 372 17.52 19.79 -9.36
N ASP A 373 16.83 18.65 -9.19
CA ASP A 373 17.16 17.36 -9.80
C ASP A 373 18.63 16.94 -9.58
N GLU A 374 19.09 17.01 -8.32
CA GLU A 374 20.48 16.71 -7.93
C GLU A 374 21.54 17.63 -8.57
N GLN A 375 21.12 18.74 -9.21
CA GLN A 375 22.01 19.74 -9.79
C GLN A 375 21.97 21.04 -8.97
N PRO A 376 23.09 21.43 -8.33
CA PRO A 376 23.14 22.63 -7.51
C PRO A 376 22.97 23.88 -8.37
N ILE A 377 22.30 24.90 -7.80
CA ILE A 377 22.12 26.20 -8.43
C ILE A 377 23.27 27.10 -8.01
N SER A 378 24.10 27.52 -8.98
CA SER A 378 25.24 28.37 -8.68
C SER A 378 24.82 29.84 -8.50
N PHE A 379 25.61 30.61 -7.74
CA PHE A 379 25.37 32.05 -7.59
C PHE A 379 25.40 32.80 -8.93
N GLN A 380 26.30 32.41 -9.84
CA GLN A 380 26.38 33.01 -11.18
C GLN A 380 25.12 32.71 -12.00
N GLU A 381 24.65 31.46 -11.96
CA GLU A 381 23.43 31.04 -12.67
C GLU A 381 22.21 31.86 -12.21
N ARG A 382 22.06 32.11 -10.90
CA ARG A 382 20.99 32.98 -10.41
C ARG A 382 21.08 34.40 -10.96
N GLN A 383 22.28 35.00 -10.97
CA GLN A 383 22.44 36.34 -11.52
C GLN A 383 22.11 36.40 -13.00
N ASP A 384 22.51 35.38 -13.76
CA ASP A 384 22.24 35.29 -15.19
C ASP A 384 20.72 35.16 -15.45
N VAL A 385 20.02 34.34 -14.64
CA VAL A 385 18.56 34.19 -14.68
C VAL A 385 17.86 35.51 -14.31
N GLU A 386 18.25 36.17 -13.23
CA GLU A 386 17.67 37.46 -12.82
C GLU A 386 17.86 38.55 -13.88
N ALA A 387 19.03 38.61 -14.52
CA ALA A 387 19.29 39.54 -15.62
C ALA A 387 18.41 39.24 -16.83
N TYR A 388 18.28 37.96 -17.22
CA TYR A 388 17.42 37.53 -18.32
C TYR A 388 15.96 37.96 -18.13
N PHE A 389 15.38 37.70 -16.96
CA PHE A 389 13.99 38.09 -16.69
C PHE A 389 13.80 39.60 -16.58
N ARG A 390 14.79 40.34 -16.05
CA ARG A 390 14.74 41.81 -16.01
C ARG A 390 14.72 42.41 -17.42
N GLU A 391 15.61 41.98 -18.30
CA GLU A 391 15.66 42.43 -19.69
C GLU A 391 14.36 42.11 -20.44
N ARG A 392 13.78 40.92 -20.20
CA ARG A 392 12.50 40.51 -20.78
C ARG A 392 11.36 41.43 -20.33
N CYS A 393 11.25 41.74 -19.04
CA CYS A 393 10.24 42.67 -18.52
C CYS A 393 10.41 44.10 -19.09
N GLU A 394 11.65 44.59 -19.20
CA GLU A 394 11.94 45.90 -19.79
C GLU A 394 11.54 45.97 -21.27
N MET A 395 11.78 44.90 -22.05
CA MET A 395 11.35 44.82 -23.45
C MET A 395 9.82 44.80 -23.57
N GLU A 396 9.13 43.98 -22.77
CA GLU A 396 7.66 43.90 -22.77
C GLU A 396 7.02 45.25 -22.35
N ALA A 397 7.58 45.93 -21.35
CA ALA A 397 7.13 47.26 -20.94
C ALA A 397 7.35 48.32 -22.05
N ASN A 398 8.50 48.28 -22.73
CA ASN A 398 8.79 49.21 -23.82
C ASN A 398 7.88 49.01 -25.04
N GLU A 399 7.48 47.76 -25.32
CA GLU A 399 6.51 47.45 -26.39
C GLU A 399 5.08 47.88 -26.04
N LEU A 400 4.67 47.76 -24.77
CA LEU A 400 3.34 48.16 -24.31
C LEU A 400 3.17 49.69 -24.18
N PHE A 401 4.20 50.40 -23.72
CA PHE A 401 4.11 51.82 -23.39
C PHE A 401 4.81 52.77 -24.37
N GLY A 402 5.47 52.24 -25.42
CA GLY A 402 5.99 53.03 -26.51
C GLY A 402 7.08 54.02 -26.10
N GLY A 403 8.21 53.51 -25.59
CA GLY A 403 9.51 54.22 -25.58
C GLY A 403 9.55 55.63 -24.98
N GLY A 404 8.71 55.95 -24.00
CA GLY A 404 8.81 57.17 -23.21
C GLY A 404 9.75 56.97 -22.03
N GLN A 405 10.81 57.78 -21.93
CA GLN A 405 11.70 57.81 -20.75
C GLN A 405 10.89 58.07 -19.48
N PHE A 406 10.73 57.06 -18.64
CA PHE A 406 10.34 57.25 -17.25
C PHE A 406 11.53 57.87 -16.51
N GLY A 407 11.28 59.00 -15.82
CA GLY A 407 12.27 59.66 -14.99
C GLY A 407 12.47 58.89 -13.68
N GLU A 408 13.67 59.02 -13.10
CA GLU A 408 14.20 58.32 -11.92
C GLU A 408 13.41 58.48 -10.60
N GLU A 409 12.12 58.83 -10.62
CA GLU A 409 11.28 59.01 -9.42
C GLU A 409 10.08 58.04 -9.32
N GLU A 410 9.91 57.10 -10.26
CA GLU A 410 8.86 56.06 -10.20
C GLU A 410 9.39 54.60 -10.11
N GLU A 411 10.69 54.40 -9.79
CA GLU A 411 11.23 53.04 -9.56
C GLU A 411 10.79 52.44 -8.22
N ASP A 412 10.35 53.26 -7.26
CA ASP A 412 9.95 52.81 -5.91
C ASP A 412 8.46 52.37 -5.81
N GLU A 413 7.63 52.55 -6.85
CA GLU A 413 6.22 52.12 -6.84
C GLU A 413 5.97 50.73 -7.47
N PHE A 414 6.98 50.06 -8.02
CA PHE A 414 6.85 48.72 -8.62
C PHE A 414 7.39 47.58 -7.74
N GLN A 415 7.39 47.77 -6.41
CA GLN A 415 7.43 46.64 -5.48
C GLN A 415 6.02 46.10 -5.21
N PHE A 416 5.79 44.88 -5.70
CA PHE A 416 4.73 43.96 -5.25
C PHE A 416 3.25 44.33 -5.53
N THR A 417 2.77 43.86 -6.68
CA THR A 417 1.52 43.09 -6.76
C THR A 417 1.86 41.84 -7.57
N GLY A 418 2.23 40.72 -6.95
CA GLY A 418 1.26 39.87 -6.29
C GLY A 418 0.33 39.27 -7.34
N ILE A 419 0.71 38.13 -7.90
CA ILE A 419 -0.17 37.28 -8.72
C ILE A 419 -1.32 36.85 -7.79
N ASN A 420 -2.40 37.62 -7.81
CA ASN A 420 -3.67 37.32 -7.17
C ASN A 420 -4.76 38.05 -7.94
N GLU A 421 -4.98 37.62 -9.18
CA GLU A 421 -6.23 37.92 -9.90
C GLU A 421 -6.86 36.60 -10.35
N GLY A 422 -7.88 36.19 -9.60
CA GLY A 422 -8.76 35.09 -9.95
C GLY A 422 -9.52 34.54 -8.75
N HIS A 423 -10.80 34.94 -8.64
CA HIS A 423 -11.87 34.40 -7.79
C HIS A 423 -12.39 35.31 -6.66
N GLU A 424 -12.97 36.47 -7.03
CA GLU A 424 -14.16 36.97 -6.33
C GLU A 424 -15.42 36.45 -7.06
N GLU A 425 -16.03 35.40 -6.52
CA GLU A 425 -17.40 35.03 -6.89
C GLU A 425 -18.41 35.88 -6.10
N ILE A 426 -19.15 36.63 -6.90
CA ILE A 426 -20.36 37.39 -6.65
C ILE A 426 -21.37 36.60 -5.78
N TYR A 427 -21.64 37.09 -4.56
CA TYR A 427 -22.94 36.91 -3.91
C TYR A 427 -23.64 38.26 -3.79
N ASN A 428 -24.67 38.44 -4.62
CA ASN A 428 -25.54 39.60 -4.61
C ASN A 428 -26.67 39.42 -3.58
N GLN A 429 -26.87 40.47 -2.78
CA GLN A 429 -28.15 41.04 -2.30
C GLN A 429 -29.06 40.19 -1.40
N ASP A 430 -29.26 40.65 -0.14
CA ASP A 430 -30.45 41.44 0.18
C ASP A 430 -30.49 41.98 1.63
N ALA A 431 -31.12 43.16 1.76
CA ALA A 431 -31.80 43.76 2.90
C ALA A 431 -31.02 44.57 3.96
N ASP A 432 -30.93 45.88 3.70
CA ASP A 432 -31.56 46.97 4.47
C ASP A 432 -31.64 46.84 5.99
N ASP A 433 -30.90 47.69 6.71
CA ASP A 433 -31.43 48.60 7.73
C ASP A 433 -30.29 49.44 8.37
N VAL A 434 -30.08 50.67 7.88
CA VAL A 434 -29.38 51.71 8.65
C VAL A 434 -30.25 52.96 8.73
N VAL A 435 -30.68 53.20 9.96
CA VAL A 435 -31.51 54.31 10.43
C VAL A 435 -30.75 55.64 10.38
N ILE A 436 -31.30 56.56 9.59
CA ILE A 436 -31.45 58.02 9.75
C ILE A 436 -30.64 58.70 10.88
N GLY A 437 -29.83 59.69 10.49
CA GLY A 437 -29.18 60.65 11.39
C GLY A 437 -28.86 62.00 10.72
N VAL A 438 -29.91 62.81 10.60
CA VAL A 438 -30.05 64.23 10.20
C VAL A 438 -28.84 65.15 10.46
N GLY A 439 -28.58 66.06 9.49
CA GLY A 439 -27.78 67.28 9.65
C GLY A 439 -27.56 68.03 8.36
#